data_AF-A0A382W6S7-F1
#
_entry.id   AF-A0A382W6S7-F1
#
_cell.length_a   1.000
_cell.length_b   1.000
_cell.length_c   1.000
_cell.angle_alpha   90.00
_cell.angle_beta   90.00
_cell.angle_gamma   90.00
#
_symmetry.space_group_name_H-M   'P 1'
#
loop_
_entity.id
_entity.type
_entity.pdbx_description
1 polymer ?
#
loop_
_entity_poly.entity_id
_entity_poly.type
_entity_poly.pdbx_seq_one_letter_code
_entity_poly.pdbx_strand_id
1 'polypeptide(L)'
;MKRYLCSILLCSLVCANDIDYNLAITANYGDNYDFYSYSENRVDLNLFYKDIQAWIQYEYSHPPEIGFPINRTRKYRLEYLTDNITIKLGDLYEIWGRGLVLNQFDDQTTNFDNGVRGLFLGYANGPLSMSYIDGKSDIWLFGPDPRVPFFHNSHNISAN
;
A
#
# COMPACT_ATOMS: atom_id res chain seq x y z
N MET A 1 35.10 -4.41 11.90
CA MET A 1 33.69 -3.96 11.99
C MET A 1 33.53 -2.44 11.88
N LYS A 2 34.19 -1.62 12.71
CA LYS A 2 34.07 -0.14 12.65
C LYS A 2 34.45 0.52 11.30
N ARG A 3 35.46 0.00 10.59
CA ARG A 3 35.89 0.55 9.28
C ARG A 3 34.84 0.36 8.18
N TYR A 4 34.20 -0.81 8.12
CA TYR A 4 33.13 -1.09 7.16
C TYR A 4 31.86 -0.28 7.47
N LEU A 5 31.58 -0.04 8.76
CA LEU A 5 30.45 0.81 9.18
C LEU A 5 30.61 2.26 8.67
N CYS A 6 31.82 2.81 8.74
CA CYS A 6 32.14 4.14 8.21
C CYS A 6 31.99 4.20 6.68
N SER A 7 32.43 3.16 5.96
CA SER A 7 32.27 3.07 4.51
C SER A 7 30.80 2.95 4.08
N ILE A 8 29.98 2.21 4.84
CA ILE A 8 28.53 2.11 4.61
C ILE A 8 27.85 3.46 4.83
N LEU A 9 28.20 4.17 5.92
CA LEU A 9 27.70 5.52 6.23
C LEU A 9 28.11 6.55 5.16
N LEU A 10 29.34 6.48 4.65
CA LEU A 10 29.78 7.37 3.57
C LEU A 10 29.07 7.06 2.24
N CYS A 11 28.90 5.78 1.88
CA CYS A 11 28.13 5.39 0.70
C CYS A 11 26.66 5.82 0.81
N SER A 12 26.04 5.72 1.98
CA SER A 12 24.66 6.20 2.17
C SER A 12 24.52 7.71 2.01
N LEU A 13 25.55 8.49 2.37
CA LEU A 13 25.55 9.95 2.19
C LEU A 13 25.71 10.35 0.71
N VAL A 14 26.46 9.57 -0.09
CA VAL A 14 26.63 9.83 -1.53
C VAL A 14 25.38 9.46 -2.33
N CYS A 15 24.67 8.39 -1.94
CA CYS A 15 23.40 8.01 -2.56
C CYS A 15 22.22 8.88 -2.13
N ALA A 16 22.33 9.64 -1.03
CA ALA A 16 21.24 10.43 -0.48
C ALA A 16 20.88 11.69 -1.27
N ASN A 17 21.77 12.18 -2.15
CA ASN A 17 21.56 13.48 -2.81
C ASN A 17 20.35 13.52 -3.76
N ASP A 18 19.89 12.36 -4.26
CA ASP A 18 18.75 12.23 -5.17
C ASP A 18 17.59 11.43 -4.54
N ILE A 19 17.66 11.10 -3.23
CA ILE A 19 16.62 10.33 -2.54
C ILE A 19 15.75 11.30 -1.75
N ASP A 20 14.51 11.46 -2.19
CA ASP A 20 13.48 12.14 -1.43
C ASP A 20 12.67 11.12 -0.63
N TYR A 21 12.17 11.52 0.53
CA TYR A 21 11.31 10.67 1.34
C TYR A 21 10.20 11.48 2.02
N ASN A 22 9.09 10.80 2.27
CA ASN A 22 7.99 11.30 3.08
C ASN A 22 7.66 10.24 4.13
N LEU A 23 7.69 10.65 5.40
CA LEU A 23 7.33 9.80 6.53
C LEU A 23 6.11 10.41 7.22
N ALA A 24 5.04 9.63 7.35
CA ALA A 24 3.85 10.00 8.10
C ALA A 24 3.61 8.98 9.22
N ILE A 25 3.25 9.49 10.39
CA ILE A 25 2.88 8.68 11.55
C ILE A 25 1.47 9.10 11.94
N THR A 26 0.57 8.13 12.01
CA THR A 26 -0.81 8.34 12.45
C THR A 26 -1.04 7.53 13.72
N ALA A 27 -1.61 8.17 14.74
CA ALA A 27 -1.98 7.51 15.98
C ALA A 27 -3.43 7.88 16.30
N ASN A 28 -4.30 6.89 16.34
CA ASN A 28 -5.71 7.02 16.65
C ASN A 28 -6.00 6.26 17.93
N TYR A 29 -6.72 6.89 18.84
CA TYR A 29 -7.13 6.30 20.10
C TYR A 29 -8.47 6.91 20.49
N GLY A 30 -9.30 6.11 21.15
CA GLY A 30 -10.61 6.56 21.56
C GLY A 30 -11.35 5.52 22.37
N ASP A 31 -12.37 6.00 23.08
CA ASP A 31 -13.29 5.19 23.86
C ASP A 31 -14.67 5.28 23.24
N ASN A 32 -15.33 4.13 23.12
CA ASN A 32 -16.70 4.03 22.63
C ASN A 32 -17.68 3.87 23.80
N TYR A 33 -18.93 4.29 23.60
CA TYR A 33 -20.03 4.19 24.57
C TYR A 33 -20.32 2.75 25.00
N ASP A 34 -19.90 1.76 24.22
CA ASP A 34 -19.99 0.33 24.54
C ASP A 34 -18.82 -0.20 25.38
N PHE A 35 -18.15 0.68 26.15
CA PHE A 35 -16.98 0.34 26.99
C PHE A 35 -15.82 -0.29 26.21
N TYR A 36 -15.63 0.17 24.97
CA TYR A 36 -14.59 -0.33 24.09
C TYR A 36 -13.58 0.77 23.78
N SER A 37 -12.35 0.58 24.23
CA SER A 37 -11.23 1.45 23.90
C SER A 37 -10.43 0.86 22.75
N TYR A 38 -10.00 1.70 21.80
CA TYR A 38 -9.14 1.28 20.68
C TYR A 38 -7.84 2.07 20.63
N SER A 39 -6.84 1.45 20.01
CA SER A 39 -5.52 2.06 19.77
C SER A 39 -4.94 1.53 18.47
N GLU A 40 -4.76 2.44 17.52
CA GLU A 40 -4.26 2.15 16.18
C GLU A 40 -3.13 3.11 15.85
N ASN A 41 -2.02 2.54 15.40
CA ASN A 41 -0.82 3.28 15.06
C ASN A 41 -0.34 2.81 13.70
N ARG A 42 -0.04 3.76 12.84
CA ARG A 42 0.42 3.50 11.48
C ARG A 42 1.60 4.36 11.14
N VAL A 43 2.53 3.76 10.40
CA VAL A 43 3.71 4.43 9.88
C VAL A 43 3.72 4.20 8.37
N ASP A 44 3.68 5.29 7.62
CA ASP A 44 3.73 5.34 6.18
C ASP A 44 5.05 5.96 5.74
N LEU A 45 5.83 5.23 4.95
CA LEU A 45 7.08 5.69 4.35
C LEU A 45 6.94 5.66 2.83
N ASN A 46 7.13 6.82 2.20
CA ASN A 46 7.30 6.93 0.76
C ASN A 46 8.74 7.32 0.45
N LEU A 47 9.36 6.66 -0.51
CA LEU A 47 10.71 6.92 -1.00
C LEU A 47 10.62 7.22 -2.48
N PHE A 48 11.36 8.22 -2.93
CA PHE A 48 11.42 8.64 -4.33
C PHE A 48 12.88 8.76 -4.72
N TYR A 49 13.24 8.13 -5.84
CA TYR A 49 14.58 8.17 -6.40
C TYR A 49 14.48 8.12 -7.92
N LYS A 50 14.64 9.27 -8.58
CA LYS A 50 14.51 9.41 -10.04
C LYS A 50 13.16 8.85 -10.51
N ASP A 51 13.19 7.83 -11.36
CA ASP A 51 12.02 7.16 -11.93
C ASP A 51 11.43 6.07 -11.01
N ILE A 52 12.00 5.87 -9.81
CA ILE A 52 11.57 4.84 -8.86
C ILE A 52 10.82 5.48 -7.69
N GLN A 53 9.69 4.89 -7.31
CA GLN A 53 8.94 5.24 -6.12
C GLN A 53 8.67 3.97 -5.30
N ALA A 54 8.81 4.06 -3.99
CA ALA A 54 8.44 2.97 -3.09
C ALA A 54 7.54 3.48 -1.98
N TRP A 55 6.48 2.75 -1.68
CA TRP A 55 5.59 3.00 -0.55
C TRP A 55 5.63 1.79 0.37
N ILE A 56 5.75 2.01 1.67
CA ILE A 56 5.72 0.97 2.70
C ILE A 56 4.85 1.49 3.84
N GLN A 57 3.92 0.66 4.30
CA GLN A 57 3.04 0.96 5.42
C GLN A 57 3.11 -0.16 6.44
N TYR A 58 3.41 0.19 7.68
CA TYR A 58 3.32 -0.70 8.83
C TYR A 58 2.20 -0.25 9.75
N GLU A 59 1.42 -1.21 10.26
CA GLU A 59 0.30 -0.95 11.14
C GLU A 59 0.38 -1.82 12.40
N TYR A 60 0.11 -1.18 13.54
CA TYR A 60 -0.10 -1.77 14.84
C TYR A 60 -1.43 -1.29 15.42
N SER A 61 -2.43 -2.17 15.41
CA SER A 61 -3.81 -1.90 15.82
C SER A 61 -4.26 -3.03 16.73
N HIS A 62 -4.23 -2.79 18.04
CA HIS A 62 -4.62 -3.79 19.04
C HIS A 62 -5.16 -3.13 20.34
N PRO A 63 -6.49 -3.00 20.50
CA PRO A 63 -7.53 -3.44 19.58
C PRO A 63 -7.90 -2.32 18.56
N PRO A 64 -8.37 -2.67 17.34
CA PRO A 64 -8.73 -1.70 16.30
C PRO A 64 -10.10 -1.05 16.52
N GLU A 65 -10.35 0.12 15.94
CA GLU A 65 -11.68 0.74 15.94
C GLU A 65 -12.67 -0.10 15.11
N ILE A 66 -12.25 -0.43 13.87
CA ILE A 66 -12.97 -1.23 12.87
C ILE A 66 -12.02 -2.29 12.29
N GLY A 67 -12.54 -3.50 12.10
CA GLY A 67 -11.80 -4.63 11.55
C GLY A 67 -10.99 -5.40 12.58
N PHE A 68 -9.91 -6.04 12.13
CA PHE A 68 -9.22 -7.07 12.92
C PHE A 68 -7.91 -6.54 13.50
N PRO A 69 -7.44 -7.08 14.64
CA PRO A 69 -6.15 -6.69 15.15
C PRO A 69 -5.03 -6.96 14.15
N ILE A 70 -4.22 -5.94 13.90
CA ILE A 70 -3.14 -5.95 12.91
C ILE A 70 -1.82 -5.61 13.60
N ASN A 71 -0.78 -6.39 13.31
CA ASN A 71 0.58 -6.10 13.71
C ASN A 71 1.53 -6.63 12.62
N ARG A 72 1.61 -5.90 11.51
CA ARG A 72 2.38 -6.31 10.33
C ARG A 72 2.56 -5.15 9.36
N THR A 73 3.44 -5.35 8.39
CA THR A 73 3.44 -4.55 7.16
C THR A 73 2.10 -4.75 6.44
N ARG A 74 1.30 -3.69 6.40
CA ARG A 74 -0.02 -3.70 5.78
C ARG A 74 0.11 -3.56 4.26
N LYS A 75 0.91 -2.58 3.82
CA LYS A 75 1.10 -2.24 2.41
C LYS A 75 2.55 -2.11 2.02
N TYR A 76 2.85 -2.48 0.79
CA TYR A 76 4.09 -2.13 0.14
C TYR A 76 3.88 -2.05 -1.37
N ARG A 77 4.50 -1.08 -2.03
CA ARG A 77 4.52 -0.98 -3.49
C ARG A 77 5.86 -0.42 -3.95
N LEU A 78 6.36 -0.95 -5.05
CA LEU A 78 7.50 -0.42 -5.80
C LEU A 78 7.01 -0.07 -7.20
N GLU A 79 7.31 1.13 -7.65
CA GLU A 79 6.92 1.65 -8.95
C GLU A 79 8.17 2.13 -9.70
N TYR A 80 8.21 1.86 -10.99
CA TYR A 80 9.15 2.43 -11.94
C TYR A 80 8.36 3.14 -13.02
N LEU A 81 8.47 4.46 -13.09
CA LEU A 81 7.72 5.33 -13.99
C LEU A 81 8.68 6.14 -14.83
N THR A 82 8.57 5.98 -16.14
CA THR A 82 9.25 6.80 -17.16
C THR A 82 8.19 7.42 -18.05
N ASP A 83 8.60 8.27 -19.00
CA ASP A 83 7.68 8.95 -19.92
C ASP A 83 6.74 7.98 -20.66
N ASN A 84 7.20 6.77 -20.99
CA ASN A 84 6.44 5.83 -21.82
C ASN A 84 6.10 4.50 -21.12
N ILE A 85 6.78 4.15 -20.03
CA ILE A 85 6.67 2.84 -19.37
C ILE A 85 6.33 3.05 -17.90
N THR A 86 5.34 2.31 -17.42
CA THR A 86 4.98 2.22 -15.99
C THR A 86 5.02 0.76 -15.56
N ILE A 87 5.77 0.46 -14.51
CA ILE A 87 5.82 -0.87 -13.90
C ILE A 87 5.52 -0.68 -12.42
N LYS A 88 4.56 -1.43 -11.87
CA LYS A 88 4.25 -1.40 -10.44
C LYS A 88 4.19 -2.81 -9.88
N LEU A 89 4.71 -3.00 -8.68
CA LEU A 89 4.83 -4.30 -8.02
C LEU A 89 4.50 -4.16 -6.54
N GLY A 90 3.58 -4.99 -6.01
CA GLY A 90 3.11 -4.90 -4.63
C GLY A 90 1.61 -4.62 -4.55
N ASP A 91 1.16 -3.79 -3.62
CA ASP A 91 -0.25 -3.39 -3.42
C ASP A 91 -0.66 -2.30 -4.43
N LEU A 92 -1.46 -2.69 -5.41
CA LEU A 92 -1.88 -1.90 -6.57
C LEU A 92 -3.32 -1.40 -6.39
N TYR A 93 -3.53 -0.15 -6.81
CA TYR A 93 -4.81 0.54 -6.78
C TYR A 93 -4.98 1.28 -8.10
N GLU A 94 -5.73 0.69 -9.03
CA GLU A 94 -5.94 1.23 -10.37
C GLU A 94 -7.42 1.50 -10.68
N ILE A 95 -7.65 2.48 -11.56
CA ILE A 95 -8.98 2.84 -12.06
C ILE A 95 -8.99 2.72 -13.58
N TRP A 96 -9.76 1.77 -14.11
CA TRP A 96 -9.82 1.50 -15.56
C TRP A 96 -11.21 1.78 -16.13
N GLY A 97 -11.26 2.30 -17.36
CA GLY A 97 -12.52 2.57 -18.05
C GLY A 97 -13.44 3.53 -17.29
N ARG A 98 -12.86 4.57 -16.65
CA ARG A 98 -13.57 5.50 -15.75
C ARG A 98 -14.17 4.84 -14.50
N GLY A 99 -13.62 3.72 -14.07
CA GLY A 99 -14.07 2.97 -12.89
C GLY A 99 -15.14 1.92 -13.17
N LEU A 100 -15.53 1.71 -14.43
CA LEU A 100 -16.53 0.71 -14.80
C LEU A 100 -15.94 -0.70 -14.97
N VAL A 101 -14.65 -0.79 -15.30
CA VAL A 101 -13.94 -2.06 -15.48
C VAL A 101 -13.26 -2.47 -14.19
N LEU A 102 -12.50 -1.54 -13.61
CA LEU A 102 -11.76 -1.73 -12.38
C LEU A 102 -11.80 -0.42 -11.59
N ASN A 103 -12.09 -0.51 -10.30
CA ASN A 103 -12.07 0.63 -9.39
C ASN A 103 -11.56 0.17 -8.02
N GLN A 104 -10.26 0.34 -7.81
CA GLN A 104 -9.59 -0.11 -6.59
C GLN A 104 -9.22 1.07 -5.72
N PHE A 105 -9.51 0.93 -4.44
CA PHE A 105 -9.17 1.90 -3.41
C PHE A 105 -8.99 1.22 -2.06
N ASP A 106 -8.35 1.93 -1.15
CA ASP A 106 -8.19 1.56 0.25
C ASP A 106 -8.84 2.66 1.08
N ASP A 107 -9.90 2.31 1.81
CA ASP A 107 -10.48 3.15 2.84
C ASP A 107 -10.01 2.65 4.21
N GLN A 108 -9.00 3.33 4.74
CA GLN A 108 -8.44 3.00 6.04
C GLN A 108 -9.47 3.18 7.18
N THR A 109 -10.40 4.13 7.06
CA THR A 109 -11.34 4.45 8.15
C THR A 109 -12.31 3.30 8.36
N THR A 110 -12.79 2.71 7.27
CA THR A 110 -13.70 1.55 7.30
C THR A 110 -12.96 0.23 7.21
N ASN A 111 -11.62 0.25 7.13
CA ASN A 111 -10.75 -0.89 6.88
C ASN A 111 -11.18 -1.73 5.65
N PHE A 112 -11.76 -1.05 4.65
CA PHE A 112 -12.18 -1.67 3.40
C PHE A 112 -11.11 -1.50 2.33
N ASP A 113 -10.67 -2.60 1.75
CA ASP A 113 -9.57 -2.62 0.80
C ASP A 113 -9.84 -3.66 -0.28
N ASN A 114 -9.95 -3.18 -1.53
CA ASN A 114 -10.13 -4.03 -2.71
C ASN A 114 -8.94 -3.95 -3.68
N GLY A 115 -7.78 -3.53 -3.18
CA GLY A 115 -6.53 -3.51 -3.94
C GLY A 115 -6.07 -4.89 -4.40
N VAL A 116 -5.19 -4.91 -5.40
CA VAL A 116 -4.57 -6.14 -5.90
C VAL A 116 -3.12 -6.17 -5.48
N ARG A 117 -2.69 -7.27 -4.85
CA ARG A 117 -1.27 -7.52 -4.64
C ARG A 117 -0.71 -8.28 -5.84
N GLY A 118 0.13 -7.62 -6.64
CA GLY A 118 0.61 -8.19 -7.89
C GLY A 118 1.52 -7.29 -8.71
N LEU A 119 1.39 -7.40 -10.03
CA LEU A 119 2.17 -6.69 -11.05
C LEU A 119 1.23 -5.89 -11.95
N PHE A 120 1.62 -4.66 -12.24
CA PHE A 120 1.03 -3.83 -13.30
C PHE A 120 2.11 -3.43 -14.30
N LEU A 121 1.76 -3.49 -15.58
CA LEU A 121 2.56 -3.01 -16.71
C LEU A 121 1.71 -2.05 -17.53
N GLY A 122 2.23 -0.84 -17.74
CA GLY A 122 1.66 0.18 -18.60
C GLY A 122 2.67 0.62 -19.64
N TYR A 123 2.21 0.80 -20.87
CA TYR A 123 2.96 1.44 -21.94
C TYR A 123 2.09 2.47 -22.64
N ALA A 124 2.58 3.68 -22.78
CA ALA A 124 1.91 4.74 -23.51
C ALA A 124 2.94 5.52 -24.34
N ASN A 125 2.73 5.62 -25.65
CA ASN A 125 3.56 6.44 -26.52
C ASN A 125 2.72 6.98 -27.69
N GLY A 126 2.46 8.29 -27.66
CA GLY A 126 1.57 8.94 -28.62
C GLY A 126 0.16 8.31 -28.59
N PRO A 127 -0.40 7.85 -29.73
CA PRO A 127 -1.74 7.26 -29.79
C PRO A 127 -1.82 5.82 -29.27
N LEU A 128 -0.69 5.16 -29.02
CA LEU A 128 -0.65 3.77 -28.57
C LEU A 128 -0.61 3.71 -27.05
N SER A 129 -1.59 3.04 -26.44
CA SER A 129 -1.64 2.77 -25.01
C SER A 129 -1.99 1.30 -24.78
N MET A 130 -1.26 0.65 -23.88
CA MET A 130 -1.51 -0.72 -23.44
C MET A 130 -1.34 -0.80 -21.93
N SER A 131 -2.16 -1.60 -21.26
CA SER A 131 -2.06 -1.84 -19.83
C SER A 131 -2.33 -3.31 -19.53
N TYR A 132 -1.70 -3.81 -18.49
CA TYR A 132 -1.88 -5.17 -18.02
C TYR A 132 -1.75 -5.19 -16.50
N ILE A 133 -2.66 -5.87 -15.82
CA ILE A 133 -2.60 -6.09 -14.37
C ILE A 133 -2.81 -7.56 -14.08
N ASP A 134 -2.02 -8.10 -13.16
CA ASP A 134 -2.15 -9.47 -12.69
C ASP A 134 -1.81 -9.55 -11.21
N GLY A 135 -2.59 -10.30 -10.43
CA GLY A 135 -2.30 -10.50 -9.02
C GLY A 135 -3.45 -11.11 -8.25
N LYS A 136 -3.37 -10.97 -6.93
CA LYS A 136 -4.37 -11.50 -6.00
C LYS A 136 -5.03 -10.38 -5.22
N SER A 137 -6.36 -10.37 -5.20
CA SER A 137 -7.16 -9.53 -4.33
C SER A 137 -7.60 -10.33 -3.11
N ASP A 138 -7.55 -9.72 -1.93
CA ASP A 138 -7.93 -10.32 -0.65
C ASP A 138 -8.79 -9.31 0.11
N ILE A 139 -10.10 -9.53 0.08
CA ILE A 139 -11.12 -8.58 0.55
C ILE A 139 -11.83 -9.19 1.75
N TRP A 140 -11.93 -8.41 2.82
CA TRP A 140 -12.75 -8.75 3.98
C TRP A 140 -14.02 -7.92 3.97
N LEU A 141 -15.15 -8.60 4.06
CA LEU A 141 -16.46 -7.98 4.21
C LEU A 141 -16.88 -8.13 5.66
N PHE A 142 -17.20 -6.99 6.30
CA PHE A 142 -17.60 -6.94 7.70
C PHE A 142 -19.07 -7.33 7.87
N GLY A 143 -19.36 -7.98 8.99
CA GLY A 143 -20.71 -8.38 9.38
C GLY A 143 -21.38 -7.35 10.31
N PRO A 144 -22.41 -7.76 11.06
CA PRO A 144 -23.05 -6.90 12.07
C PRO A 144 -22.08 -6.42 13.16
N ASP A 145 -21.09 -7.24 13.51
CA ASP A 145 -19.94 -6.83 14.32
C ASP A 145 -18.76 -6.51 13.39
N PRO A 146 -18.33 -5.24 13.27
CA PRO A 146 -17.27 -4.84 12.36
C PRO A 146 -15.88 -5.30 12.81
N ARG A 147 -15.74 -5.86 14.02
CA ARG A 147 -14.47 -6.31 14.61
C ARG A 147 -14.27 -7.82 14.54
N VAL A 148 -15.26 -8.55 14.04
CA VAL A 148 -15.23 -10.00 13.90
C VAL A 148 -15.24 -10.39 12.42
N PRO A 149 -14.35 -11.30 11.97
CA PRO A 149 -14.34 -11.73 10.57
C PRO A 149 -15.67 -12.35 10.17
N PHE A 150 -16.27 -11.85 9.08
CA PHE A 150 -17.54 -12.36 8.57
C PHE A 150 -17.36 -13.12 7.26
N PHE A 151 -16.95 -12.44 6.18
CA PHE A 151 -16.70 -13.09 4.90
C PHE A 151 -15.35 -12.69 4.30
N HIS A 152 -14.61 -13.70 3.84
CA HIS A 152 -13.31 -13.55 3.19
C HIS A 152 -13.44 -13.87 1.71
N ASN A 153 -13.17 -12.89 0.85
CA ASN A 153 -13.12 -13.09 -0.60
C ASN A 153 -11.69 -12.93 -1.10
N SER A 154 -11.09 -14.04 -1.53
CA SER A 154 -9.75 -14.05 -2.11
C SER A 154 -9.80 -14.64 -3.51
N HIS A 155 -9.39 -13.88 -4.52
CA HIS A 155 -9.41 -14.31 -5.91
C HIS A 155 -8.24 -13.71 -6.71
N ASN A 156 -7.88 -14.39 -7.81
CA ASN A 156 -6.89 -13.87 -8.75
C ASN A 156 -7.58 -12.89 -9.72
N ILE A 157 -6.87 -11.83 -10.07
CA ILE A 157 -7.30 -10.82 -11.03
C ILE A 157 -6.26 -10.78 -12.14
N SER A 158 -6.73 -10.79 -13.39
CA SER A 158 -5.91 -10.58 -14.58
C SER A 158 -6.75 -9.77 -15.59
N ALA A 159 -6.20 -8.68 -16.12
CA ALA A 159 -6.88 -7.83 -17.10
C ALA A 159 -5.88 -7.12 -18.03
N ASN A 160 -6.32 -6.79 -19.25
CA ASN A 160 -5.54 -6.13 -20.30
C ASN A 160 -6.35 -5.09 -21.10
#